data_AF-A0A6N6WNN5-F1
#
_entry.id   AF-A0A6N6WNN5-F1
#
_cell.length_a   1.000
_cell.length_b   1.000
_cell.length_c   1.000
_cell.angle_alpha   90.00
_cell.angle_beta   90.00
_cell.angle_gamma   90.00
#
_symmetry.space_group_name_H-M   'P 1'
#
loop_
_entity.id
_entity.type
_entity.pdbx_description
1 polymer ?
#
loop_
_entity_poly.entity_id
_entity_poly.type
_entity_poly.pdbx_seq_one_letter_code
_entity_poly.pdbx_strand_id
1 'polypeptide(L)'
;SILGGGVALLIVYNKKWLILVTPHKKGLKKQFLEGYHVFMSTAAINLYTTSVTVILGIISGPIVVGYFVAADKLRQAVQGIIVPFSQACYPRIVSLVQKNRKDGLQFIRKMLILQGGGGGILSMFLFVMTPDIINLMYGDEYYRSVITLQILSLCPVLVAISNVLG
;
A
#
# COMPACT_ATOMS: atom_id res chain seq x y z
N SER A 1 10.77 -10.11 -11.90
CA SER A 1 11.92 -10.73 -12.61
C SER A 1 11.45 -11.52 -13.81
N ILE A 2 11.76 -11.06 -15.02
CA ILE A 2 11.36 -11.70 -16.30
C ILE A 2 11.89 -13.15 -16.40
N LEU A 3 13.10 -13.40 -15.86
CA LEU A 3 13.70 -14.73 -15.77
C LEU A 3 12.91 -15.71 -14.90
N GLY A 4 12.37 -15.24 -13.76
CA GLY A 4 11.53 -16.06 -12.89
C GLY A 4 10.21 -16.46 -13.56
N GLY A 5 9.64 -15.57 -14.38
CA GLY A 5 8.48 -15.88 -15.22
C GLY A 5 8.78 -16.97 -16.26
N GLY A 6 9.96 -16.92 -16.89
CA GLY A 6 10.40 -17.93 -17.85
C GLY A 6 10.58 -19.33 -17.24
N VAL A 7 11.21 -19.41 -16.06
CA VAL A 7 11.40 -20.68 -15.34
C VAL A 7 10.05 -21.25 -14.87
N ALA A 8 9.15 -20.41 -14.38
CA ALA A 8 7.81 -20.83 -13.99
C ALA A 8 7.01 -21.40 -15.19
N LEU A 9 7.10 -20.76 -16.36
CA LEU A 9 6.47 -21.26 -17.60
C LEU A 9 7.04 -22.61 -18.04
N LEU A 10 8.36 -22.81 -17.96
CA LEU A 10 9.00 -24.09 -18.28
C LEU A 10 8.56 -25.22 -17.34
N ILE A 11 8.48 -24.96 -16.03
CA ILE A 11 8.03 -25.94 -15.03
C ILE A 11 6.56 -26.32 -15.26
N VAL A 12 5.70 -25.32 -15.50
CA VAL A 12 4.26 -25.52 -15.71
C VAL A 12 3.98 -26.25 -17.02
N TYR A 13 4.76 -25.98 -18.07
CA TYR A 13 4.70 -26.71 -19.35
C TYR A 13 5.11 -28.17 -19.20
N ASN A 14 6.24 -28.45 -18.54
CA ASN A 14 6.73 -29.81 -18.32
C ASN A 14 5.83 -30.64 -17.40
N LYS A 15 5.14 -30.02 -16.43
CA LYS A 15 4.24 -30.71 -15.51
C LYS A 15 2.83 -30.98 -16.08
N LYS A 16 2.52 -30.56 -17.32
CA LYS A 16 1.19 -30.67 -17.96
C LYS A 16 0.04 -30.16 -17.08
N TRP A 17 0.29 -29.18 -16.21
CA TRP A 17 -0.74 -28.57 -15.36
C TRP A 17 -1.58 -27.52 -16.07
N LEU A 18 -1.27 -27.22 -17.34
CA LEU A 18 -2.02 -26.30 -18.18
C LEU A 18 -3.19 -27.01 -18.86
N ILE A 19 -4.39 -26.78 -18.34
CA ILE A 19 -5.60 -26.85 -19.16
C ILE A 19 -5.63 -25.53 -19.94
N LEU A 20 -5.25 -25.58 -21.22
CA LEU A 20 -5.38 -24.45 -22.14
C LEU A 20 -6.86 -24.19 -22.40
N VAL A 21 -7.47 -23.37 -21.55
CA VAL A 21 -8.84 -22.87 -21.74
C VAL A 21 -8.75 -21.66 -22.64
N THR A 22 -9.34 -21.72 -23.84
CA THR A 22 -9.48 -20.54 -24.70
C THR A 22 -10.41 -19.54 -24.00
N PRO A 23 -9.94 -18.31 -23.69
CA PRO A 23 -10.76 -17.35 -22.97
C PRO A 23 -11.93 -16.94 -23.85
N HIS A 24 -13.13 -17.37 -23.46
CA HIS A 24 -14.34 -17.04 -24.19
C HIS A 24 -14.63 -15.53 -24.03
N LYS A 25 -14.99 -14.83 -25.12
CA LYS A 25 -15.21 -13.36 -25.12
C LYS A 25 -16.18 -12.88 -24.03
N LYS A 26 -17.19 -13.69 -23.68
CA LYS A 26 -18.11 -13.39 -22.56
C LYS A 26 -17.44 -13.47 -21.18
N GLY A 27 -16.48 -14.37 -21.00
CA GLY A 27 -15.68 -14.50 -19.78
C GLY A 27 -14.76 -13.29 -19.57
N LEU A 28 -14.13 -12.80 -20.63
CA LEU A 28 -13.33 -11.57 -20.60
C LEU A 28 -14.17 -10.35 -20.19
N LYS A 29 -15.34 -10.16 -20.80
CA LYS A 29 -16.24 -9.05 -20.45
C LYS A 29 -16.71 -9.14 -19.00
N LYS A 30 -17.00 -10.35 -18.51
CA LYS A 30 -17.40 -10.59 -17.12
C LYS A 30 -16.30 -10.22 -16.13
N GLN A 31 -15.06 -10.69 -16.33
CA GLN A 31 -13.95 -10.32 -15.46
C GLN A 31 -13.64 -8.83 -15.49
N PHE A 32 -13.77 -8.19 -16.64
CA PHE A 32 -13.57 -6.73 -16.75
C PHE A 32 -14.61 -5.96 -15.94
N LEU A 33 -15.88 -6.38 -15.99
CA LEU A 33 -16.95 -5.78 -15.19
C LEU A 33 -16.78 -6.03 -13.69
N GLU A 34 -16.36 -7.23 -13.29
CA GLU A 34 -16.10 -7.56 -11.87
C GLU A 34 -14.89 -6.78 -11.31
N GLY A 35 -13.83 -6.60 -12.10
CA GLY A 35 -12.64 -5.86 -11.70
C GLY A 35 -12.76 -4.34 -11.81
N TYR A 36 -13.81 -3.83 -12.47
CA TYR A 36 -13.95 -2.41 -12.78
C TYR A 36 -13.93 -1.51 -11.55
N HIS A 37 -14.59 -1.92 -10.46
CA HIS A 37 -14.61 -1.14 -9.22
C HIS A 37 -13.21 -1.01 -8.60
N VAL A 38 -12.49 -2.13 -8.48
CA VAL A 38 -11.11 -2.15 -7.94
C VAL A 38 -10.18 -1.34 -8.84
N PHE A 39 -10.33 -1.46 -10.16
CA PHE A 39 -9.58 -0.67 -11.13
C PHE A 39 -9.82 0.83 -10.93
N MET A 40 -11.08 1.27 -10.87
CA MET A 40 -11.41 2.68 -10.70
C MET A 40 -10.93 3.23 -9.35
N SER A 41 -11.06 2.47 -8.26
CA SER A 41 -10.50 2.86 -6.96
C SER A 41 -8.99 3.01 -7.01
N THR A 42 -8.28 2.06 -7.65
CA THR A 42 -6.81 2.11 -7.78
C THR A 42 -6.37 3.26 -8.67
N ALA A 43 -7.07 3.49 -9.78
CA ALA A 43 -6.81 4.59 -10.70
C ALA A 43 -7.02 5.95 -10.01
N ALA A 44 -8.10 6.10 -9.23
CA ALA A 44 -8.36 7.30 -8.45
C ALA A 44 -7.25 7.54 -7.40
N ILE A 45 -6.80 6.48 -6.70
CA ILE A 45 -5.69 6.56 -5.75
C ILE A 45 -4.42 7.05 -6.42
N ASN A 46 -4.04 6.44 -7.54
CA ASN A 46 -2.84 6.82 -8.28
C ASN A 46 -2.95 8.23 -8.85
N LEU A 47 -4.14 8.64 -9.29
CA LEU A 47 -4.38 9.98 -9.82
C LEU A 47 -4.16 11.03 -8.73
N TYR A 48 -4.84 10.93 -7.58
CA TYR A 48 -4.69 11.96 -6.55
C TYR A 48 -3.29 11.98 -5.94
N THR A 49 -2.61 10.83 -5.83
CA THR A 49 -1.24 10.78 -5.28
C THR A 49 -0.20 11.34 -6.26
N THR A 50 -0.28 10.99 -7.54
CA THR A 50 0.67 11.47 -8.56
C THR A 50 0.42 12.93 -8.94
N SER A 51 -0.85 13.36 -8.95
CA SER A 51 -1.21 14.75 -9.24
C SER A 51 -0.65 15.72 -8.23
N VAL A 52 -0.49 15.35 -6.95
CA VAL A 52 0.14 16.22 -5.93
C VAL A 52 1.53 16.66 -6.41
N THR A 53 2.34 15.74 -6.92
CA THR A 53 3.69 16.03 -7.40
C THR A 53 3.69 16.94 -8.62
N VAL A 54 2.76 16.71 -9.56
CA VAL A 54 2.61 17.54 -10.78
C VAL A 54 2.17 18.96 -10.42
N ILE A 55 1.14 19.09 -9.59
CA ILE A 55 0.61 20.39 -9.15
C ILE A 55 1.67 21.17 -8.39
N LEU A 56 2.39 20.51 -7.47
CA LEU A 56 3.47 21.12 -6.71
C LEU A 56 4.62 21.58 -7.63
N GLY A 57 4.91 20.83 -8.69
CA GLY A 57 5.90 21.21 -9.70
C GLY A 57 5.52 22.46 -10.47
N ILE A 58 4.24 22.60 -10.84
CA ILE A 58 3.72 23.78 -11.54
C ILE A 58 3.75 25.02 -10.63
N ILE A 59 3.39 24.87 -9.35
CA ILE A 59 3.23 26.00 -8.42
C ILE A 59 4.56 26.41 -7.78
N SER A 60 5.36 25.44 -7.34
CA SER A 60 6.50 25.66 -6.43
C SER A 60 7.85 25.29 -7.02
N GLY A 61 7.87 24.73 -8.22
CA GLY A 61 9.09 24.36 -8.93
C GLY A 61 9.72 23.02 -8.48
N PRO A 62 10.78 22.59 -9.18
CA PRO A 62 11.33 21.24 -9.06
C PRO A 62 12.02 20.96 -7.73
N ILE A 63 12.58 21.97 -7.05
CA ILE A 63 13.28 21.80 -5.76
C ILE A 63 12.27 21.39 -4.68
N VAL A 64 11.11 22.04 -4.61
CA VAL A 64 10.06 21.73 -3.63
C VAL A 64 9.45 20.35 -3.89
N VAL A 65 9.31 19.99 -5.17
CA VAL A 65 8.93 18.62 -5.57
C VAL A 65 9.95 17.60 -5.07
N GLY A 66 11.25 17.88 -5.19
CA GLY A 66 12.31 17.03 -4.66
C GLY A 66 12.16 16.77 -3.16
N TYR A 67 11.89 17.82 -2.37
CA TYR A 67 11.67 17.69 -0.93
C TYR A 67 10.45 16.85 -0.59
N PHE A 68 9.34 17.04 -1.30
CA PHE A 68 8.12 16.26 -1.10
C PHE A 68 8.32 14.79 -1.48
N VAL A 69 8.92 14.51 -2.64
CA VAL A 69 9.14 13.14 -3.11
C VAL A 69 10.09 12.39 -2.18
N ALA A 70 11.13 13.05 -1.67
CA ALA A 70 12.06 12.45 -0.70
C ALA A 70 11.33 12.01 0.58
N ALA A 71 10.48 12.88 1.13
CA ALA A 71 9.65 12.58 2.30
C ALA A 71 8.62 11.48 1.99
N ASP A 72 7.92 11.57 0.86
CA ASP A 72 6.88 10.62 0.49
C ASP A 72 7.44 9.21 0.25
N LYS A 73 8.64 9.06 -0.32
CA LYS A 73 9.31 7.76 -0.45
C LYS A 73 9.59 7.09 0.89
N LEU A 74 10.01 7.85 1.90
CA LEU A 74 10.21 7.32 3.25
C LEU A 74 8.88 6.89 3.88
N ARG A 75 7.81 7.71 3.72
CA ARG A 75 6.45 7.33 4.14
C ARG A 75 6.01 6.01 3.47
N GLN A 76 6.22 5.87 2.16
CA GLN A 76 5.87 4.66 1.42
C GLN A 76 6.66 3.43 1.91
N ALA A 77 7.96 3.58 2.18
CA ALA A 77 8.80 2.50 2.72
C ALA A 77 8.25 1.97 4.05
N VAL A 78 7.85 2.88 4.95
CA VAL A 78 7.23 2.55 6.23
C VAL A 78 5.87 1.88 6.05
N GLN A 79 5.04 2.38 5.12
CA GLN A 79 3.76 1.74 4.80
C GLN A 79 3.90 0.35 4.19
N GLY A 80 4.99 0.07 3.48
CA GLY A 80 5.29 -1.26 2.94
C GLY A 80 5.33 -2.36 4.02
N ILE A 81 5.61 -2.00 5.27
CA ILE A 81 5.60 -2.92 6.42
C ILE A 81 4.15 -3.29 6.81
N ILE A 82 3.19 -2.39 6.63
CA ILE A 82 1.79 -2.57 7.08
C ILE A 82 0.99 -3.45 6.12
N VAL A 83 1.23 -3.29 4.80
CA VAL A 83 0.50 -4.00 3.73
C VAL A 83 0.46 -5.54 3.90
N PRO A 84 1.59 -6.24 4.13
CA PRO A 84 1.57 -7.71 4.23
C PRO A 84 0.76 -8.22 5.42
N PHE A 85 0.69 -7.46 6.53
CA PHE A 85 -0.17 -7.81 7.66
C PHE A 85 -1.64 -7.78 7.28
N SER A 86 -2.08 -6.74 6.55
CA SER A 86 -3.46 -6.65 6.07
C SER A 86 -3.79 -7.79 5.10
N GLN A 87 -2.90 -8.07 4.14
CA GLN A 87 -3.09 -9.15 3.16
C GLN A 87 -3.18 -10.54 3.82
N ALA A 88 -2.43 -10.79 4.89
CA ALA A 88 -2.50 -12.04 5.64
C ALA A 88 -3.78 -12.17 6.49
N CYS A 89 -4.28 -11.05 7.02
CA CYS A 89 -5.45 -11.05 7.91
C CYS A 89 -6.78 -11.13 7.14
N TYR A 90 -6.83 -10.59 5.92
CA TYR A 90 -8.07 -10.48 5.14
C TYR A 90 -8.80 -11.81 4.93
N PRO A 91 -8.15 -12.91 4.46
CA PRO A 91 -8.84 -14.20 4.29
C PRO A 91 -9.40 -14.75 5.61
N ARG A 92 -8.69 -14.52 6.73
CA ARG A 92 -9.13 -14.96 8.05
C ARG A 92 -10.38 -14.21 8.51
N ILE A 93 -10.42 -12.88 8.31
CA ILE A 93 -11.59 -12.04 8.62
C ILE A 93 -12.81 -12.55 7.84
N VAL A 94 -12.67 -12.72 6.52
CA VAL A 94 -13.77 -13.19 5.67
C VAL A 94 -14.27 -14.56 6.13
N SER A 95 -13.37 -15.50 6.43
CA SER A 95 -13.75 -16.85 6.89
C SER A 95 -14.48 -16.86 8.23
N LEU A 96 -14.08 -16.00 9.18
CA LEU A 96 -14.70 -15.92 10.51
C LEU A 96 -16.07 -15.26 10.43
N VAL A 97 -16.21 -14.20 9.63
CA VAL A 97 -17.49 -13.50 9.43
C VAL A 97 -18.53 -14.43 8.78
N GLN A 98 -18.13 -15.28 7.84
CA GLN A 98 -19.03 -16.26 7.22
C GLN A 98 -19.50 -17.35 8.18
N LYS A 99 -18.65 -17.80 9.13
CA LYS A 99 -19.02 -18.82 10.12
C LYS A 99 -19.85 -18.24 11.26
N ASN A 100 -19.40 -17.12 11.85
CA ASN A 100 -20.07 -16.47 12.95
C ASN A 100 -19.72 -14.97 12.97
N ARG A 101 -20.72 -14.12 12.72
CA ARG A 101 -20.56 -12.66 12.68
C ARG A 101 -19.98 -12.09 13.98
N LYS A 102 -20.32 -12.66 15.15
CA LYS A 102 -19.81 -12.17 16.45
C LYS A 102 -18.30 -12.40 16.58
N ASP A 103 -17.82 -13.58 16.19
CA ASP A 103 -16.40 -13.94 16.27
C ASP A 103 -15.59 -13.15 15.25
N GLY A 104 -16.14 -12.92 14.05
CA GLY A 104 -15.56 -12.03 13.04
C GLY A 104 -15.37 -10.60 13.56
N LEU A 105 -16.41 -10.01 14.18
CA LEU A 105 -16.33 -8.66 14.75
C LEU A 105 -15.33 -8.55 15.92
N GLN A 106 -15.24 -9.57 16.78
CA GLN A 106 -14.23 -9.59 17.84
C GLN A 106 -12.81 -9.65 17.26
N PHE A 107 -12.60 -10.43 16.20
CA PHE A 107 -11.31 -10.51 15.52
C PHE A 107 -10.93 -9.19 14.85
N ILE A 108 -11.88 -8.52 14.18
CA ILE A 108 -11.68 -7.18 13.62
C ILE A 108 -11.28 -6.18 14.70
N ARG A 109 -11.96 -6.18 15.87
CA ARG A 109 -11.61 -5.28 16.98
C ARG A 109 -10.20 -5.54 17.52
N LYS A 110 -9.80 -6.81 17.65
CA LYS A 110 -8.42 -7.17 18.03
C LYS A 110 -7.41 -6.69 16.99
N MET A 111 -7.71 -6.86 15.70
CA MET A 111 -6.86 -6.40 14.61
C MET A 111 -6.76 -4.87 14.54
N LEU A 112 -7.84 -4.15 14.82
CA LEU A 112 -7.83 -2.69 14.92
C LEU A 112 -6.89 -2.21 16.04
N ILE A 113 -6.92 -2.86 17.20
CA ILE A 113 -6.02 -2.50 18.31
C ILE A 113 -4.58 -2.86 17.96
N LEU A 114 -4.34 -4.04 17.36
CA LEU A 114 -3.00 -4.49 16.99
C LEU A 114 -2.38 -3.65 15.86
N GLN A 115 -3.09 -3.47 14.76
CA GLN A 115 -2.61 -2.68 13.61
C GLN A 115 -2.66 -1.18 13.89
N GLY A 116 -3.69 -0.68 14.58
CA GLY A 116 -3.76 0.72 15.00
C GLY A 116 -2.68 1.07 16.01
N GLY A 117 -2.44 0.19 17.00
CA GLY A 117 -1.35 0.34 17.97
C GLY A 117 0.02 0.24 17.32
N GLY A 118 0.25 -0.80 16.50
CA GLY A 118 1.51 -0.97 15.77
C GLY A 118 1.77 0.17 14.78
N GLY A 119 0.76 0.59 14.03
CA GLY A 119 0.81 1.75 13.14
C GLY A 119 1.05 3.05 13.89
N GLY A 120 0.45 3.23 15.07
CA GLY A 120 0.68 4.37 15.94
C GLY A 120 2.11 4.44 16.47
N ILE A 121 2.67 3.32 16.93
CA ILE A 121 4.08 3.22 17.35
C ILE A 121 5.00 3.56 16.17
N LEU A 122 4.72 3.00 15.00
CA LEU A 122 5.50 3.23 13.78
C LEU A 122 5.44 4.71 13.35
N SER A 123 4.26 5.32 13.42
CA SER A 123 4.01 6.74 13.17
C SER A 123 4.76 7.64 14.16
N MET A 124 4.70 7.32 15.45
CA MET A 124 5.40 8.07 16.51
C MET A 124 6.91 7.98 16.34
N PHE A 125 7.43 6.78 16.09
CA PHE A 125 8.84 6.55 15.80
C PHE A 125 9.30 7.36 14.59
N LEU A 126 8.53 7.30 13.49
CA LEU A 126 8.85 8.05 12.28
C LEU A 126 8.83 9.56 12.55
N PHE A 127 7.85 10.08 13.29
CA PHE A 127 7.74 11.51 13.62
C PHE A 127 8.96 12.02 14.38
N VAL A 128 9.39 11.29 15.43
CA VAL A 128 10.52 11.70 16.29
C VAL A 128 11.84 11.55 15.56
N MET A 129 12.05 10.44 14.84
CA MET A 129 13.30 10.15 14.12
C MET A 129 13.39 10.83 12.76
N THR A 130 12.39 11.61 12.35
CA THR A 130 12.36 12.25 11.02
C THR A 130 13.62 13.08 10.73
N PRO A 131 14.11 13.96 11.62
CA PRO A 131 15.34 14.74 11.36
C PRO A 131 16.56 13.84 11.09
N ASP A 132 16.75 12.80 11.90
CA ASP A 132 17.87 11.87 11.77
C ASP A 132 17.76 11.03 10.49
N ILE A 133 16.56 10.54 10.16
CA ILE A 133 16.32 9.76 8.95
C ILE A 133 16.58 10.60 7.70
N ILE A 134 16.10 11.84 7.66
CA ILE A 134 16.29 12.74 6.51
C ILE A 134 17.77 13.07 6.36
N ASN A 135 18.46 13.42 7.44
CA ASN A 135 19.89 13.75 7.36
C ASN A 135 20.72 12.52 6.94
N LEU A 136 20.43 11.33 7.47
CA LEU A 136 21.13 10.10 7.11
C LEU A 136 20.90 9.69 5.64
N MET A 137 19.69 9.86 5.12
CA MET A 137 19.33 9.40 3.76
C MET A 137 19.66 10.41 2.67
N TYR A 138 19.52 11.70 2.96
CA TYR A 138 19.57 12.77 1.95
C TYR A 138 20.50 13.94 2.31
N GLY A 139 20.97 14.03 3.56
CA GLY A 139 21.85 15.11 4.04
C GLY A 139 21.12 16.41 4.41
N ASP A 140 21.88 17.39 4.88
CA ASP A 140 21.37 18.66 5.42
C ASP A 140 20.63 19.53 4.38
N GLU A 141 20.93 19.37 3.08
CA GLU A 141 20.22 20.09 2.00
C GLU A 141 18.72 19.79 1.98
N TYR A 142 18.32 18.61 2.48
CA TYR A 142 16.93 18.17 2.53
C TYR A 142 16.23 18.48 3.86
N TYR A 143 16.79 19.36 4.70
CA TYR A 143 16.18 19.72 5.99
C TYR A 143 14.72 20.22 5.85
N ARG A 144 14.36 20.85 4.73
CA ARG A 144 12.98 21.27 4.45
C ARG A 144 12.00 20.09 4.30
N SER A 145 12.47 18.89 3.99
CA SER A 145 11.66 17.65 3.96
C SER A 145 11.26 17.16 5.35
N VAL A 146 11.93 17.60 6.42
CA VAL A 146 11.65 17.16 7.80
C VAL A 146 10.20 17.46 8.17
N ILE A 147 9.74 18.70 7.95
CA ILE A 147 8.37 19.09 8.26
C ILE A 147 7.37 18.28 7.41
N THR A 148 7.68 18.08 6.13
CA THR A 148 6.83 17.29 5.23
C THR A 148 6.72 15.84 5.70
N LEU A 149 7.83 15.19 6.07
CA LEU A 149 7.80 13.82 6.56
C LEU A 149 7.12 13.70 7.93
N GLN A 150 7.25 14.69 8.81
CA GLN A 150 6.52 14.76 10.08
C GLN A 150 5.01 14.85 9.89
N ILE A 151 4.53 15.62 8.91
CA ILE A 151 3.10 15.66 8.59
C ILE A 151 2.65 14.31 8.01
N LEU A 152 3.45 13.73 7.12
CA LEU A 152 3.20 12.43 6.50
C LEU A 152 3.34 11.24 7.46
N SER A 153 3.98 11.42 8.62
CA SER A 153 4.19 10.33 9.58
C SER A 153 2.89 9.89 10.28
N LEU A 154 1.81 10.66 10.16
CA LEU A 154 0.47 10.25 10.58
C LEU A 154 -0.21 9.31 9.58
N CYS A 155 0.27 9.23 8.33
CA CYS A 155 -0.33 8.37 7.32
C CYS A 155 -0.23 6.86 7.63
N PRO A 156 0.88 6.30 8.15
CA PRO A 156 0.97 4.90 8.54
C PRO A 156 -0.14 4.44 9.50
N VAL A 157 -0.44 5.19 10.57
CA VAL A 157 -1.54 4.83 11.48
C VAL A 157 -2.91 4.89 10.80
N LEU A 158 -3.16 5.90 9.95
CA LEU A 158 -4.42 6.00 9.20
C LEU A 158 -4.59 4.83 8.21
N VAL A 159 -3.52 4.47 7.51
CA VAL A 159 -3.52 3.33 6.58
C VAL A 159 -3.69 2.01 7.32
N ALA A 160 -3.05 1.84 8.48
CA ALA A 160 -3.24 0.64 9.30
C ALA A 160 -4.71 0.45 9.73
N ILE A 161 -5.38 1.53 10.14
CA ILE A 161 -6.79 1.49 10.52
C ILE A 161 -7.67 1.23 9.30
N SER A 162 -7.46 1.96 8.20
CA SER A 162 -8.23 1.79 6.95
C SER A 162 -8.14 0.36 6.44
N ASN A 163 -6.95 -0.23 6.41
CA ASN A 163 -6.72 -1.59 5.94
C ASN A 163 -7.44 -2.67 6.74
N VAL A 164 -7.83 -2.41 7.99
CA VAL A 164 -8.63 -3.34 8.80
C VAL A 164 -10.13 -3.14 8.58
N LEU A 165 -10.57 -1.90 8.35
CA LEU A 165 -11.98 -1.57 8.14
C LEU A 165 -12.46 -1.92 6.72
N GLY A 166 -11.55 -1.99 5.75
CA GLY A 166 -11.84 -2.18 4.33
C GLY A 166 -11.97 -0.87 3.59
#